data_AF-A0A239RDK3-F1
#
_entry.id   AF-A0A239RDK3-F1
#
_cell.length_a   1.000
_cell.length_b   1.000
_cell.length_c   1.000
_cell.angle_alpha   90.00
_cell.angle_beta   90.00
_cell.angle_gamma   90.00
#
_symmetry.space_group_name_H-M   'P 1'
#
loop_
_entity.id
_entity.type
_entity.pdbx_description
1 polymer ?
#
loop_
_entity_poly.entity_id
_entity_poly.type
_entity_poly.pdbx_seq_one_letter_code
_entity_poly.pdbx_strand_id
1 'polypeptide(L)'
;MKLSFNSKSQEIGLDGSVTGTRVVLSNNDGGFYPVMLQADKISLSNAELEKLALEVVYQENFPRRAENEKFNEIGEKIAKYDEMIEKMQKAIDDSEKMTKLATATLNDLINQMYADEEAADETVTEN
;
A
#
# COMPACT_ATOMS: atom_id res chain seq x y z
N MET A 1 -34.03 -4.82 -0.86
CA MET A 1 -34.30 -3.99 -2.04
C MET A 1 -33.03 -3.93 -2.88
N LYS A 2 -33.10 -4.23 -4.19
CA LYS A 2 -31.95 -4.17 -5.09
C LYS A 2 -32.00 -2.84 -5.86
N LEU A 3 -30.98 -2.01 -5.66
CA LEU A 3 -30.78 -0.77 -6.38
C LEU A 3 -29.86 -1.02 -7.59
N SER A 4 -30.13 -0.36 -8.71
CA SER A 4 -29.30 -0.37 -9.90
C SER A 4 -29.24 1.02 -10.54
N PHE A 5 -28.23 1.25 -11.36
CA PHE A 5 -28.08 2.52 -12.08
C PHE A 5 -29.32 2.86 -12.90
N ASN A 6 -29.78 4.10 -12.77
CA ASN A 6 -30.87 4.65 -13.57
C ASN A 6 -30.35 5.74 -14.52
N SER A 7 -29.71 6.78 -13.97
CA SER A 7 -29.23 7.93 -14.74
C SER A 7 -28.09 8.65 -14.03
N LYS A 8 -27.37 9.50 -14.79
CA LYS A 8 -26.35 10.41 -14.26
C LYS A 8 -26.52 11.82 -14.82
N SER A 9 -26.17 12.83 -14.02
CA SER A 9 -26.12 14.23 -14.42
C SER A 9 -25.00 14.97 -13.68
N GLN A 10 -24.51 16.06 -14.27
CA GLN A 10 -23.71 17.04 -13.53
C GLN A 10 -24.64 17.94 -12.72
N GLU A 11 -24.27 18.17 -11.47
CA GLU A 11 -24.88 19.23 -10.67
C GLU A 11 -24.10 20.53 -10.86
N ILE A 12 -24.84 21.59 -11.11
CA ILE A 12 -24.33 22.93 -11.32
C ILE A 12 -24.81 23.81 -10.17
N GLY A 13 -23.87 24.49 -9.52
CA GLY A 13 -24.14 25.44 -8.45
C GLY A 13 -24.82 26.72 -8.97
N LEU A 14 -25.29 27.55 -8.06
CA LEU A 14 -25.94 28.83 -8.40
C LEU A 14 -25.01 29.81 -9.12
N ASP A 15 -23.71 29.64 -8.94
CA ASP A 15 -22.63 30.42 -9.58
C ASP A 15 -22.19 29.84 -10.93
N GLY A 16 -22.83 28.75 -11.40
CA GLY A 16 -22.46 28.06 -12.63
C GLY A 16 -21.29 27.09 -12.49
N SER A 17 -20.74 26.91 -11.29
CA SER A 17 -19.67 25.93 -11.03
C SER A 17 -20.20 24.49 -11.04
N VAL A 18 -19.38 23.51 -11.45
CA VAL A 18 -19.75 22.09 -11.34
C VAL A 18 -19.53 21.64 -9.89
N THR A 19 -20.61 21.29 -9.20
CA THR A 19 -20.59 20.97 -7.76
C THR A 19 -20.55 19.47 -7.49
N GLY A 20 -20.98 18.63 -8.44
CA GLY A 20 -20.95 17.19 -8.26
C GLY A 20 -21.48 16.39 -9.43
N THR A 21 -21.43 15.07 -9.27
CA THR A 21 -22.05 14.10 -10.17
C THR A 21 -23.24 13.48 -9.46
N ARG A 22 -24.46 13.79 -9.89
CA ARG A 22 -25.66 13.13 -9.39
C ARG A 22 -25.84 11.80 -10.11
N VAL A 23 -25.90 10.71 -9.35
CA VAL A 23 -26.25 9.37 -9.83
C VAL A 23 -27.60 9.01 -9.24
N VAL A 24 -28.56 8.66 -10.07
CA VAL A 24 -29.85 8.16 -9.60
C VAL A 24 -29.81 6.63 -9.66
N LEU A 25 -30.07 5.99 -8.52
CA LEU A 25 -30.32 4.56 -8.44
C LEU A 25 -31.82 4.30 -8.39
N SER A 26 -32.28 3.22 -9.00
CA SER A 26 -33.69 2.81 -8.95
C SER A 26 -33.84 1.34 -8.55
N ASN A 27 -35.01 0.97 -8.03
CA ASN A 27 -35.44 -0.42 -7.89
C ASN A 27 -36.69 -0.72 -8.72
N ASN A 28 -37.07 -1.99 -8.75
CA ASN A 28 -38.26 -2.46 -9.45
C ASN A 28 -39.58 -2.01 -8.80
N ASP A 29 -39.54 -1.48 -7.58
CA ASP A 29 -40.73 -1.01 -6.85
C ASP A 29 -41.01 0.49 -7.06
N GLY A 30 -40.32 1.13 -8.03
CA GLY A 30 -40.54 2.53 -8.39
C GLY A 30 -39.85 3.56 -7.50
N GLY A 31 -38.96 3.13 -6.61
CA GLY A 31 -38.14 4.00 -5.78
C GLY A 31 -36.95 4.58 -6.56
N PHE A 32 -36.64 5.84 -6.29
CA PHE A 32 -35.50 6.57 -6.85
C PHE A 32 -34.63 7.11 -5.72
N TYR A 33 -33.33 6.84 -5.80
CA TYR A 33 -32.33 7.17 -4.80
C TYR A 33 -31.24 8.03 -5.44
N PRO A 34 -31.35 9.36 -5.37
CA PRO A 34 -30.29 10.25 -5.84
C PRO A 34 -29.11 10.21 -4.87
N VAL A 35 -27.92 9.97 -5.42
CA VAL A 35 -26.64 9.94 -4.71
C VAL A 35 -25.72 10.98 -5.32
N MET A 36 -25.10 11.80 -4.49
CA MET A 36 -24.14 12.81 -4.91
C MET A 36 -22.71 12.28 -4.78
N LEU A 37 -22.02 12.17 -5.92
CA LEU A 37 -20.60 11.86 -6.00
C LEU A 37 -19.80 13.13 -6.35
N GLN A 38 -18.48 13.03 -6.25
CA GLN A 38 -17.57 14.11 -6.64
C GLN A 38 -17.74 14.50 -8.11
N ALA A 39 -17.49 15.78 -8.43
CA ALA A 39 -17.70 16.36 -9.76
C ALA A 39 -16.88 15.68 -10.87
N ASP A 40 -15.68 15.20 -10.56
CA ASP A 40 -14.77 14.53 -11.48
C ASP A 40 -15.24 13.13 -11.90
N LYS A 41 -16.17 12.52 -11.14
CA LYS A 41 -16.67 11.16 -11.39
C LYS A 41 -17.61 11.06 -12.59
N ILE A 42 -18.09 12.17 -13.13
CA ILE A 42 -19.03 12.19 -14.27
C ILE A 42 -18.52 11.39 -15.48
N SER A 43 -17.20 11.35 -15.68
CA SER A 43 -16.54 10.66 -16.79
C SER A 43 -16.50 9.14 -16.64
N LEU A 44 -16.81 8.60 -15.45
CA LEU A 44 -16.82 7.17 -15.19
C LEU A 44 -17.96 6.47 -15.93
N SER A 45 -17.77 5.17 -16.16
CA SER A 45 -18.79 4.30 -16.72
C SER A 45 -19.98 4.14 -15.77
N ASN A 46 -21.14 3.77 -16.31
CA ASN A 46 -22.34 3.56 -15.50
C ASN A 46 -22.13 2.46 -14.43
N ALA A 47 -21.36 1.42 -14.75
CA ALA A 47 -21.06 0.34 -13.81
C ALA A 47 -20.17 0.80 -12.64
N GLU A 48 -19.17 1.64 -12.92
CA GLU A 48 -18.33 2.24 -11.87
C GLU A 48 -19.12 3.21 -11.00
N LEU A 49 -19.98 4.03 -11.61
CA LEU A 49 -20.87 4.95 -10.89
C LEU A 49 -21.89 4.21 -10.03
N GLU A 50 -22.44 3.10 -10.52
CA GLU A 50 -23.33 2.24 -9.74
C GLU A 50 -22.63 1.73 -8.48
N LYS A 51 -21.42 1.20 -8.62
CA LYS A 51 -20.64 0.68 -7.49
C LYS A 51 -20.39 1.77 -6.44
N LEU A 52 -19.92 2.94 -6.88
CA LEU A 52 -19.64 4.08 -5.98
C LEU A 52 -20.91 4.57 -5.29
N ALA A 53 -22.02 4.70 -6.04
CA ALA A 53 -23.28 5.14 -5.47
C ALA A 53 -23.86 4.14 -4.47
N LEU A 54 -23.78 2.83 -4.76
CA LEU A 54 -24.17 1.77 -3.83
C LEU A 54 -23.32 1.78 -2.55
N GLU A 55 -22.02 2.07 -2.66
CA GLU A 55 -21.14 2.20 -1.51
C GLU A 55 -21.54 3.36 -0.60
N VAL A 56 -21.87 4.54 -1.17
CA VAL A 56 -22.38 5.68 -0.39
C VAL A 56 -23.68 5.29 0.32
N VAL A 57 -24.63 4.69 -0.39
CA VAL A 57 -25.89 4.20 0.21
C VAL A 57 -25.63 3.18 1.32
N TYR A 58 -24.64 2.29 1.14
CA TYR A 58 -24.26 1.32 2.18
C TYR A 58 -23.70 2.02 3.42
N GLN A 59 -22.80 2.98 3.25
CA GLN A 59 -22.21 3.75 4.34
C GLN A 59 -23.25 4.54 5.12
N GLU A 60 -24.19 5.20 4.43
CA GLU A 60 -25.25 5.99 5.06
C GLU A 60 -26.25 5.12 5.85
N ASN A 61 -26.60 3.94 5.33
CA ASN A 61 -27.57 3.04 5.98
C ASN A 61 -26.96 2.13 7.05
N PHE A 62 -25.67 1.80 6.93
CA PHE A 62 -24.98 0.85 7.80
C PHE A 62 -23.63 1.38 8.30
N PRO A 63 -23.55 2.58 8.90
CA PRO A 63 -22.28 3.25 9.21
C PRO A 63 -21.37 2.39 10.08
N ARG A 64 -21.90 1.81 11.16
CA ARG A 64 -21.13 0.92 12.06
C ARG A 64 -20.55 -0.30 11.37
N ARG A 65 -21.23 -0.87 10.36
CA ARG A 65 -20.72 -2.03 9.61
C ARG A 65 -19.68 -1.60 8.59
N ALA A 66 -19.94 -0.53 7.85
CA ALA A 66 -19.01 0.03 6.89
C ALA A 66 -17.69 0.47 7.55
N GLU A 67 -17.76 1.06 8.75
CA GLU A 67 -16.59 1.40 9.55
C GLU A 67 -15.82 0.15 9.97
N ASN A 68 -16.48 -0.84 10.58
CA ASN A 68 -15.83 -2.08 10.99
C ASN A 68 -15.16 -2.82 9.83
N GLU A 69 -15.79 -2.88 8.66
CA GLU A 69 -15.20 -3.50 7.46
C GLU A 69 -13.94 -2.76 7.00
N LYS A 70 -13.98 -1.42 6.95
CA LYS A 70 -12.80 -0.61 6.61
C LYS A 70 -11.68 -0.77 7.63
N PHE A 71 -11.99 -0.79 8.92
CA PHE A 71 -11.01 -1.01 9.98
C PHE A 71 -10.38 -2.40 9.90
N ASN A 72 -11.17 -3.44 9.60
CA ASN A 72 -10.66 -4.78 9.39
C ASN A 72 -9.71 -4.85 8.18
N GLU A 73 -10.08 -4.25 7.05
CA GLU A 73 -9.22 -4.20 5.86
C GLU A 73 -7.89 -3.47 6.14
N ILE A 74 -7.95 -2.36 6.90
CA ILE A 74 -6.75 -1.65 7.33
C ILE A 74 -5.90 -2.52 8.27
N GLY A 75 -6.53 -3.21 9.24
CA GLY A 75 -5.86 -4.13 10.14
C GLY A 75 -5.13 -5.25 9.41
N GLU A 76 -5.76 -5.86 8.39
CA GLU A 76 -5.12 -6.88 7.55
C GLU A 76 -3.92 -6.33 6.77
N LYS A 77 -4.00 -5.10 6.26
CA LYS A 77 -2.87 -4.44 5.58
C LYS A 77 -1.73 -4.16 6.55
N ILE A 78 -2.04 -3.70 7.75
CA ILE A 78 -1.04 -3.46 8.81
C ILE A 78 -0.33 -4.77 9.16
N ALA A 79 -1.07 -5.86 9.41
CA ALA A 79 -0.47 -7.16 9.71
C ALA A 79 0.47 -7.66 8.58
N LYS A 80 0.10 -7.46 7.32
CA LYS A 80 0.98 -7.78 6.18
C LYS A 80 2.25 -6.93 6.17
N TYR A 81 2.16 -5.65 6.53
CA TYR A 81 3.34 -4.79 6.64
C TYR A 81 4.23 -5.20 7.80
N ASP A 82 3.67 -5.57 8.95
CA ASP A 82 4.44 -6.07 10.09
C ASP A 82 5.23 -7.33 9.73
N GLU A 83 4.61 -8.30 9.06
CA GLU A 83 5.31 -9.49 8.54
C GLU A 83 6.43 -9.14 7.56
N MET A 84 6.22 -8.14 6.69
CA MET A 84 7.22 -7.69 5.74
C MET A 84 8.39 -7.00 6.45
N ILE A 85 8.10 -6.18 7.45
CA ILE A 85 9.11 -5.51 8.28
C ILE A 85 9.95 -6.54 9.03
N GLU A 86 9.32 -7.57 9.63
CA GLU A 86 10.05 -8.64 10.32
C GLU A 86 10.99 -9.39 9.36
N LYS A 87 10.52 -9.71 8.15
CA LYS A 87 11.36 -10.33 7.11
C LYS A 87 12.52 -9.43 6.69
N MET A 88 12.28 -8.13 6.53
CA MET A 88 13.31 -7.17 6.18
C MET A 88 14.36 -7.05 7.29
N GLN A 89 13.93 -6.97 8.56
CA GLN A 89 14.85 -6.91 9.69
C GLN A 89 15.74 -8.15 9.75
N LYS A 90 15.16 -9.35 9.57
CA LYS A 90 15.94 -10.58 9.51
C LYS A 90 16.95 -10.59 8.36
N ALA A 91 16.55 -10.11 7.18
CA ALA A 91 17.46 -10.02 6.03
C ALA A 91 18.61 -9.03 6.28
N ILE A 92 18.34 -7.91 6.96
CA ILE A 92 19.36 -6.95 7.38
C ILE A 92 20.33 -7.61 8.37
N ASP A 93 19.82 -8.27 9.41
CA ASP A 93 20.65 -8.95 10.41
C ASP A 93 21.55 -10.04 9.78
N ASP A 94 21.00 -10.82 8.86
CA ASP A 94 21.76 -11.85 8.13
C ASP A 94 22.82 -11.24 7.21
N SER A 95 22.50 -10.14 6.53
CA SER A 95 23.47 -9.36 5.74
C SER A 95 24.58 -8.80 6.61
N GLU A 96 24.26 -8.21 7.77
CA GLU A 96 25.27 -7.68 8.70
C GLU A 96 26.22 -8.77 9.20
N LYS A 97 25.69 -9.95 9.55
CA LYS A 97 26.51 -11.10 9.93
C LYS A 97 27.43 -11.54 8.80
N MET A 98 26.90 -11.62 7.58
CA MET A 98 27.69 -11.99 6.40
C MET A 98 28.80 -10.97 6.13
N THR A 99 28.50 -9.67 6.23
CA THR A 99 29.50 -8.60 6.08
C THR A 99 30.57 -8.70 7.16
N LYS A 100 30.20 -8.87 8.44
CA LYS A 100 31.17 -9.06 9.54
C LYS A 100 32.06 -10.27 9.33
N LEU A 101 31.49 -11.40 8.92
CA LEU A 101 32.25 -12.62 8.61
C LEU A 101 33.23 -12.37 7.46
N ALA A 102 32.77 -11.77 6.35
CA ALA A 102 33.61 -11.46 5.21
C ALA A 102 34.78 -10.53 5.59
N THR A 103 34.51 -9.49 6.39
CA THR A 103 35.56 -8.59 6.88
C THR A 103 36.57 -9.33 7.77
N ALA A 104 36.11 -10.20 8.68
CA ALA A 104 37.01 -10.99 9.51
C ALA A 104 37.89 -11.93 8.66
N THR A 105 37.30 -12.65 7.70
CA THR A 105 38.07 -13.54 6.81
C THR A 105 39.08 -12.79 5.95
N LEU A 106 38.74 -11.58 5.47
CA LEU A 106 39.66 -10.74 4.72
C LEU A 106 40.84 -10.29 5.59
N ASN A 107 40.57 -9.86 6.83
CA ASN A 107 41.61 -9.47 7.78
C ASN A 107 42.55 -10.64 8.13
N ASP A 108 42.00 -11.85 8.32
CA ASP A 108 42.81 -13.05 8.58
C ASP A 108 43.72 -13.39 7.39
N LEU A 109 43.22 -13.31 6.16
CA LEU A 109 44.02 -13.52 4.95
C LEU A 109 45.14 -12.48 4.81
N ILE A 110 44.82 -11.22 5.09
CA ILE A 110 45.80 -10.12 5.13
C ILE A 110 46.91 -10.46 6.13
N ASN A 111 46.55 -10.82 7.36
CA ASN A 111 47.53 -11.16 8.40
C ASN A 111 48.40 -12.36 8.02
N GLN A 112 47.84 -13.40 7.39
CA GLN A 112 48.62 -14.54 6.91
C GLN A 112 49.63 -14.14 5.82
N MET A 113 49.23 -13.31 4.86
CA MET A 113 50.16 -12.87 3.82
C MET A 113 51.29 -11.97 4.36
N TYR A 114 51.00 -11.11 5.33
CA TYR A 114 52.01 -10.24 5.93
C TYR A 114 52.90 -10.97 6.96
N ALA A 115 52.41 -12.04 7.59
CA ALA A 115 53.22 -12.88 8.49
C ALA A 115 54.29 -13.69 7.73
N ASP A 116 54.04 -14.05 6.47
CA ASP A 116 55.03 -14.73 5.62
C ASP A 116 56.11 -13.76 5.07
N GLU A 117 55.87 -12.44 5.03
CA GLU A 117 56.87 -11.45 4.61
C GLU A 117 57.92 -11.15 5.70
N GLU A 118 57.55 -11.10 6.99
CA GLU A 118 58.53 -10.90 8.08
C GLU A 118 59.50 -12.09 8.24
N ALA A 119 59.07 -13.32 7.92
CA ALA A 119 59.94 -14.50 7.99
C ALA A 119 60.98 -14.56 6.83
N ALA A 120 60.78 -13.79 5.76
CA ALA A 120 61.68 -13.78 4.60
C ALA A 120 62.82 -12.74 4.72
N ASP A 121 62.66 -11.71 5.56
CA ASP A 121 63.64 -10.61 5.67
C ASP A 121 64.69 -10.82 6.79
N GLU A 122 64.51 -11.80 7.69
CA GLU A 122 65.45 -12.03 8.81
C GLU A 122 66.65 -12.96 8.50
N THR A 123 66.82 -13.49 7.28
CA THR A 123 67.92 -14.45 6.98
C THR A 123 69.08 -13.91 6.12
N VAL A 124 69.17 -12.60 5.86
CA VAL A 124 70.30 -12.05 5.09
C VAL A 124 70.94 -10.84 5.76
N THR A 125 71.58 -11.04 6.91
CA THR A 125 72.73 -10.22 7.34
C THR A 125 73.48 -10.90 8.49
N GLU A 126 74.66 -11.47 8.22
CA GLU A 126 75.95 -11.03 8.78
C GLU A 126 77.05 -12.11 8.57
N ASN A 127 78.10 -11.65 7.88
CA ASN A 127 79.52 -12.06 7.78
C ASN A 127 80.03 -13.36 8.43
#